data_AF-A0A950W892-F1
#
_entry.id   AF-A0A950W892-F1
#
_cell.length_a   1.000
_cell.length_b   1.000
_cell.length_c   1.000
_cell.angle_alpha   90.00
_cell.angle_beta   90.00
_cell.angle_gamma   90.00
#
_symmetry.space_group_name_H-M   'P 1'
#
loop_
_entity.id
_entity.type
_entity.pdbx_description
1 polymer ?
#
loop_
_entity_poly.entity_id
_entity_poly.type
_entity_poly.pdbx_seq_one_letter_code
_entity_poly.pdbx_strand_id
1 'polypeptide(L)'
;MSVDALCFPGARAATRRDRMQAKLQETKAELRLRMHQTIPDQGHWLKQVVTGHFAYYAIPTNSRSLSAFRHYVTDLWRRTLRRRGQKDGFTWDRMTKLADDWLPAPRILHPWPDQRFAVRHPR
;
A
#
# COMPACT_ATOMS: atom_id res chain seq x y z
N MET A 1 19.60 41.95 21.91
CA MET A 1 18.38 41.12 21.93
C MET A 1 18.05 40.77 20.49
N SER A 2 18.46 39.58 20.06
CA SER A 2 18.37 39.13 18.67
C SER A 2 16.94 38.73 18.35
N VAL A 3 16.43 39.26 17.24
CA VAL A 3 15.17 38.85 16.61
C VAL A 3 15.44 37.62 15.76
N ASP A 4 15.37 36.43 16.35
CA ASP A 4 15.38 35.19 15.58
C ASP A 4 13.99 34.60 15.51
N ALA A 5 13.31 35.00 14.44
CA ALA A 5 12.12 34.36 13.91
C ALA A 5 12.44 32.92 13.49
N LEU A 6 12.26 31.95 14.38
CA LEU A 6 12.03 30.57 13.99
C LEU A 6 10.53 30.33 13.85
N CYS A 7 9.95 30.96 12.83
CA CYS A 7 8.73 30.50 12.21
C CYS A 7 9.07 29.20 11.47
N PHE A 8 8.78 28.04 12.07
CA PHE A 8 8.81 26.78 11.34
C PHE A 8 7.76 26.84 10.22
N PRO A 9 8.14 26.80 8.93
CA PRO A 9 7.18 26.86 7.86
C PRO A 9 6.37 25.56 7.82
N GLY A 10 5.08 25.66 8.14
CA GLY A 10 3.99 24.81 7.67
C GLY A 10 4.23 23.31 7.68
N ALA A 11 3.68 22.61 8.68
CA ALA A 11 3.31 21.21 8.53
C ALA A 11 2.33 21.08 7.33
N ARG A 12 2.85 20.78 6.14
CA ARG A 12 2.03 20.52 4.96
C ARG A 12 1.13 19.33 5.26
N ALA A 13 -0.18 19.49 5.12
CA ALA A 13 -1.11 18.37 5.16
C ALA A 13 -0.71 17.36 4.07
N ALA A 14 -0.19 16.20 4.48
CA ALA A 14 0.24 15.16 3.55
C ALA A 14 -0.93 14.71 2.67
N THR A 15 -0.78 14.82 1.36
CA THR A 15 -1.82 14.49 0.39
C THR A 15 -2.04 12.97 0.34
N ARG A 16 -3.17 12.51 -0.21
CA ARG A 16 -3.42 11.07 -0.42
C ARG A 16 -2.31 10.41 -1.25
N ARG A 17 -1.75 11.15 -2.22
CA ARG A 17 -0.63 10.69 -3.05
C ARG A 17 0.64 10.49 -2.24
N ASP A 18 0.97 11.42 -1.36
CA ASP A 18 2.17 11.34 -0.51
C ASP A 18 2.06 10.15 0.45
N ARG A 19 0.87 9.94 1.03
CA ARG A 19 0.59 8.78 1.90
C ARG A 19 0.71 7.45 1.14
N MET A 20 0.23 7.38 -0.10
CA MET A 20 0.38 6.20 -0.96
C MET A 20 1.86 5.92 -1.25
N GLN A 21 2.63 6.94 -1.63
CA GLN A 21 4.05 6.81 -1.91
C GLN A 21 4.84 6.35 -0.68
N ALA A 22 4.58 6.96 0.48
CA ALA A 22 5.20 6.56 1.75
C ALA A 22 4.93 5.07 2.03
N LYS A 23 3.68 4.61 1.86
CA LYS A 23 3.34 3.20 2.09
C LYS A 23 4.04 2.25 1.10
N LEU A 24 4.19 2.66 -0.17
CA LEU A 24 4.93 1.88 -1.16
C LEU A 24 6.43 1.79 -0.82
N GLN A 25 7.03 2.86 -0.28
CA GLN A 25 8.44 2.82 0.12
C GLN A 25 8.65 1.92 1.34
N GLU A 26 7.77 1.99 2.33
CA GLU A 26 7.76 1.07 3.48
C GLU A 26 7.64 -0.38 3.02
N THR A 27 6.67 -0.67 2.14
CA THR A 27 6.45 -2.01 1.58
C THR A 27 7.67 -2.50 0.81
N LYS A 28 8.33 -1.62 0.04
CA LYS A 28 9.56 -1.94 -0.70
C LYS A 28 10.72 -2.28 0.25
N ALA A 29 10.90 -1.53 1.33
CA ALA A 29 11.95 -1.77 2.32
C ALA A 29 11.75 -3.14 2.98
N GLU A 30 10.54 -3.41 3.46
CA GLU A 30 10.17 -4.69 4.06
C GLU A 30 10.32 -5.87 3.08
N LEU A 31 9.89 -5.72 1.83
CA LEU A 31 10.10 -6.75 0.80
C LEU A 31 11.58 -7.06 0.58
N ARG A 32 12.46 -6.05 0.71
CA ARG A 32 13.90 -6.26 0.57
C ARG A 32 14.46 -7.07 1.73
N LEU A 33 14.02 -6.81 2.95
CA LEU A 33 14.40 -7.60 4.13
C LEU A 33 13.86 -9.05 4.04
N ARG A 34 12.65 -9.20 3.50
CA ARG A 34 11.95 -10.49 3.33
C ARG A 34 12.34 -11.22 2.05
N MET A 35 13.31 -10.75 1.28
CA MET A 35 13.53 -11.23 -0.09
C MET A 35 13.85 -12.73 -0.18
N HIS A 36 14.50 -13.28 0.84
CA HIS A 36 14.88 -14.70 0.93
C HIS A 36 13.78 -15.61 1.51
N GLN A 37 12.66 -15.05 1.97
CA GLN A 37 11.52 -15.85 2.44
C GLN A 37 10.84 -16.59 1.28
N THR A 38 10.04 -17.60 1.60
CA THR A 38 9.27 -18.34 0.59
C THR A 38 8.23 -17.45 -0.10
N ILE A 39 7.73 -17.85 -1.28
CA ILE A 39 6.68 -17.10 -1.97
C ILE A 39 5.40 -17.01 -1.11
N PRO A 40 4.90 -18.10 -0.50
CA PRO A 40 3.73 -18.03 0.37
C PRO A 40 3.87 -17.06 1.54
N ASP A 41 5.01 -17.04 2.23
CA ASP A 41 5.24 -16.13 3.37
C ASP A 41 5.18 -14.66 2.94
N GLN A 42 5.80 -14.34 1.81
CA GLN A 42 5.72 -12.99 1.23
C GLN A 42 4.28 -12.65 0.81
N GLY A 43 3.57 -13.59 0.19
CA GLY A 43 2.19 -13.41 -0.25
C GLY A 43 1.23 -13.15 0.91
N HIS A 44 1.35 -13.91 2.01
CA HIS A 44 0.56 -13.72 3.23
C HIS A 44 0.77 -12.32 3.84
N TRP A 45 2.02 -11.90 3.98
CA TRP A 45 2.33 -10.58 4.52
C TRP A 45 1.83 -9.46 3.58
N LEU A 46 2.03 -9.58 2.27
CA LEU A 46 1.52 -8.62 1.30
C LEU A 46 -0.01 -8.53 1.31
N LYS A 47 -0.71 -9.66 1.48
CA LYS A 47 -2.17 -9.68 1.64
C LYS A 47 -2.62 -8.82 2.81
N GLN A 48 -1.92 -8.89 3.95
CA GLN A 48 -2.23 -8.06 5.13
C GLN A 48 -2.00 -6.57 4.83
N VAL A 49 -0.88 -6.23 4.19
CA VAL A 49 -0.56 -4.84 3.81
C VAL A 49 -1.62 -4.25 2.87
N VAL A 50 -1.99 -4.97 1.82
CA VAL A 50 -2.99 -4.52 0.84
C VAL A 50 -4.38 -4.43 1.48
N THR A 51 -4.75 -5.41 2.30
CA THR A 51 -6.04 -5.40 3.02
C THR A 51 -6.13 -4.20 3.96
N GLY A 52 -5.10 -3.93 4.76
CA GLY A 52 -5.07 -2.78 5.66
C GLY A 52 -5.12 -1.44 4.92
N HIS A 53 -4.40 -1.33 3.80
CA HIS A 53 -4.47 -0.13 2.94
C HIS A 53 -5.87 0.06 2.36
N PHE A 54 -6.49 -1.01 1.87
CA PHE A 54 -7.85 -0.97 1.32
C PHE A 54 -8.88 -0.61 2.39
N ALA A 55 -8.83 -1.23 3.57
CA ALA A 55 -9.75 -0.87 4.67
C ALA A 55 -9.67 0.63 5.04
N TYR A 56 -8.48 1.22 4.98
CA TYR A 56 -8.33 2.64 5.27
C TYR A 56 -8.83 3.54 4.13
N TYR A 57 -8.55 3.20 2.86
CA TYR A 57 -8.77 4.05 1.68
C TYR A 57 -9.93 3.65 0.77
N ALA A 58 -10.67 2.58 1.08
CA ALA A 58 -11.84 2.09 0.32
C ALA A 58 -13.04 3.02 0.51
N ILE A 59 -12.98 4.15 -0.20
CA ILE A 59 -14.09 5.07 -0.40
C ILE A 59 -14.59 4.82 -1.83
N PRO A 60 -15.91 4.82 -2.09
CA PRO A 60 -16.49 4.49 -3.41
C PRO A 60 -15.86 5.24 -4.60
N THR A 61 -15.34 6.45 -4.39
CA THR A 61 -14.72 7.29 -5.43
C THR A 61 -13.23 7.04 -5.64
N ASN A 62 -12.60 6.09 -4.93
CA ASN A 62 -11.15 5.90 -4.91
C ASN A 62 -10.64 4.61 -5.56
N SER A 63 -11.49 3.92 -6.35
CA SER A 63 -11.16 2.63 -6.99
C SER A 63 -9.87 2.69 -7.82
N ARG A 64 -9.64 3.79 -8.56
CA ARG A 64 -8.41 3.99 -9.36
C ARG A 64 -7.14 4.00 -8.51
N SER A 65 -7.16 4.63 -7.34
CA SER A 65 -6.00 4.66 -6.44
C SER A 65 -5.74 3.30 -5.81
N LEU A 66 -6.80 2.54 -5.48
CA LEU A 66 -6.66 1.18 -4.93
C LEU A 66 -6.07 0.22 -5.97
N SER A 67 -6.55 0.28 -7.21
CA SER A 67 -5.99 -0.49 -8.33
C SER A 67 -4.53 -0.12 -8.59
N ALA A 68 -4.19 1.18 -8.57
CA ALA A 68 -2.82 1.64 -8.72
C ALA A 68 -1.92 1.12 -7.59
N PHE A 69 -2.39 1.17 -6.33
CA PHE A 69 -1.63 0.64 -5.20
C PHE A 69 -1.35 -0.86 -5.35
N ARG A 70 -2.37 -1.67 -5.67
CA ARG A 70 -2.20 -3.11 -5.91
C ARG A 70 -1.21 -3.38 -7.05
N HIS A 71 -1.30 -2.62 -8.14
CA HIS A 71 -0.38 -2.74 -9.27
C HIS A 71 1.07 -2.45 -8.87
N TYR A 72 1.32 -1.36 -8.13
CA TYR A 72 2.68 -1.03 -7.69
C TYR A 72 3.24 -2.04 -6.69
N VAL A 73 2.42 -2.55 -5.77
CA VAL A 73 2.82 -3.63 -4.86
C VAL A 73 3.21 -4.89 -5.64
N THR A 74 2.42 -5.24 -6.66
CA THR A 74 2.69 -6.39 -7.55
C THR A 74 4.01 -6.21 -8.31
N ASP A 75 4.27 -5.02 -8.87
CA ASP A 75 5.52 -4.71 -9.56
C ASP A 75 6.74 -4.74 -8.60
N LEU A 76 6.60 -4.23 -7.38
CA LEU A 76 7.64 -4.33 -6.35
C LEU A 76 7.96 -5.78 -6.01
N TRP A 77 6.94 -6.61 -5.79
CA TRP A 77 7.12 -8.02 -5.50
C TRP A 77 7.80 -8.75 -6.66
N ARG A 78 7.37 -8.52 -7.91
CA ARG A 78 8.02 -9.06 -9.12
C ARG A 78 9.50 -8.71 -9.17
N ARG A 79 9.84 -7.42 -8.95
CA ARG A 79 11.24 -6.95 -8.98
C ARG A 79 12.09 -7.61 -7.89
N THR A 80 11.53 -7.83 -6.71
CA THR A 80 12.21 -8.53 -5.60
C THR A 80 12.43 -10.00 -5.94
N LEU A 81 11.44 -10.69 -6.50
CA LEU A 81 11.54 -12.09 -6.93
C LEU A 81 12.55 -12.26 -8.08
N ARG A 82 12.59 -11.34 -9.04
CA ARG A 82 13.61 -11.35 -10.11
C ARG A 82 15.01 -11.08 -9.57
N ARG A 83 15.15 -10.27 -8.52
CA ARG A 83 16.46 -9.96 -7.92
C ARG A 83 17.05 -11.14 -7.14
N ARG A 84 16.20 -11.99 -6.53
CA ARG A 84 16.67 -13.12 -5.71
C ARG A 84 16.99 -14.39 -6.51
N GLY A 85 16.44 -14.54 -7.71
CA GLY A 85 16.55 -15.78 -8.49
C GLY A 85 17.34 -15.56 -9.77
N GLN A 86 18.35 -16.41 -10.01
CA GLN A 86 19.16 -16.42 -11.25
C GLN A 86 18.39 -16.81 -12.53
N LYS A 87 17.10 -17.20 -12.43
CA LYS A 87 16.29 -17.60 -13.58
C LYS A 87 15.38 -16.46 -14.01
N ASP A 88 15.65 -15.93 -15.20
CA ASP A 88 14.97 -14.82 -15.87
C ASP A 88 13.47 -15.05 -16.20
N GLY A 89 12.88 -16.16 -15.78
CA GLY A 89 11.57 -16.65 -16.23
C GLY A 89 10.34 -16.15 -15.45
N PHE A 90 10.47 -15.15 -14.57
CA PHE A 90 9.29 -14.59 -13.88
C PHE A 90 8.57 -13.60 -14.81
N THR A 91 7.79 -14.15 -15.73
CA THR A 91 6.96 -13.38 -16.67
C THR A 91 5.89 -12.59 -15.92
N TRP A 92 5.41 -11.53 -16.56
CA TRP A 92 4.30 -10.74 -16.03
C TRP A 92 3.06 -11.61 -15.80
N ASP A 93 2.77 -12.58 -16.68
CA ASP A 93 1.59 -13.46 -16.53
C ASP A 93 1.66 -14.35 -15.28
N ARG A 94 2.83 -14.92 -14.96
CA ARG A 94 3.02 -15.67 -13.72
C ARG A 94 2.87 -14.78 -12.50
N MET A 95 3.35 -13.54 -12.59
CA MET A 95 3.17 -12.55 -11.54
C MET A 95 1.70 -12.16 -11.35
N THR A 96 0.95 -11.99 -12.43
CA THR A 96 -0.48 -11.67 -12.38
C THR A 96 -1.25 -12.77 -11.67
N LYS A 97 -1.06 -14.04 -12.06
CA LYS A 97 -1.68 -15.18 -11.38
C LYS A 97 -1.34 -15.22 -9.90
N LEU A 98 -0.06 -15.08 -9.55
CA LEU A 98 0.38 -15.05 -8.16
C LEU A 98 -0.24 -13.87 -7.39
N ALA A 99 -0.34 -12.68 -7.99
CA ALA A 99 -0.97 -11.54 -7.38
C ALA A 99 -2.48 -11.73 -7.20
N ASP A 100 -3.15 -12.43 -8.12
CA ASP A 100 -4.57 -12.76 -8.02
C ASP A 100 -4.84 -13.80 -6.92
N ASP A 101 -3.93 -14.76 -6.73
CA ASP A 101 -4.01 -15.76 -5.66
C ASP A 101 -3.86 -15.13 -4.25
N TRP A 102 -2.94 -14.17 -4.11
CA TRP A 102 -2.54 -13.64 -2.80
C TRP A 102 -3.12 -12.27 -2.47
N LEU A 103 -3.19 -11.34 -3.43
CA LEU A 103 -3.53 -9.95 -3.19
C LEU A 103 -5.02 -9.71 -3.47
N PRO A 104 -5.79 -9.20 -2.50
CA PRO A 104 -7.21 -9.00 -2.69
C PRO A 104 -7.46 -8.02 -3.85
N ALA A 105 -8.45 -8.35 -4.67
CA ALA A 105 -8.96 -7.40 -5.65
C ALA A 105 -9.53 -6.17 -4.93
N PRO A 106 -9.43 -4.97 -5.52
CA PRO A 106 -10.05 -3.77 -4.96
C PRO A 106 -11.57 -3.93 -4.97
N ARG A 107 -12.14 -4.40 -3.86
CA ARG A 107 -13.58 -4.45 -3.63
C ARG A 107 -13.97 -3.14 -2.96
N ILE A 108 -14.92 -2.43 -3.56
CA ILE A 108 -15.57 -1.28 -2.91
C ILE A 108 -16.44 -1.86 -1.80
N LEU A 109 -15.90 -1.92 -0.59
CA LEU A 109 -16.58 -2.57 0.52
C LEU A 109 -16.64 -1.62 1.69
N HIS A 110 -17.60 -0.69 1.63
CA HIS A 110 -18.22 -0.06 2.79
C HIS A 110 -19.62 0.47 2.39
N PRO A 111 -20.68 0.22 3.18
CA PRO A 111 -21.84 1.12 3.19
C PRO A 111 -21.39 2.53 3.60
N TRP A 112 -22.18 3.53 3.22
CA TRP A 112 -21.85 4.96 3.19
C TRP A 112 -21.21 5.56 4.47
N PRO A 113 -20.53 6.73 4.36
CA PRO A 113 -19.65 7.35 5.38
C PRO A 113 -20.26 7.66 6.75
N ASP A 114 -21.59 7.64 6.88
CA ASP A 114 -22.33 8.04 8.08
C ASP A 114 -21.97 7.16 9.30
N GLN A 115 -21.54 5.91 9.07
CA GLN A 115 -21.08 5.01 10.13
C GLN A 115 -19.62 5.24 10.57
N ARG A 116 -18.81 5.96 9.77
CA ARG A 116 -17.37 6.14 10.03
C ARG A 116 -17.06 7.41 10.84
N PHE A 117 -17.92 8.42 10.76
CA PHE A 117 -17.80 9.69 11.47
C PHE A 117 -18.82 9.90 12.59
N ALA A 118 -19.65 8.89 12.91
CA ALA A 118 -20.52 8.92 14.09
C ALA A 118 -19.71 8.78 15.39
N VAL A 119 -18.79 9.70 15.63
CA VAL A 119 -18.35 10.06 16.98
C VAL A 119 -19.55 10.73 17.61
N ARG A 120 -20.30 9.99 18.44
CA ARG A 120 -21.24 10.60 19.36
C ARG A 120 -20.41 11.48 20.29
N HIS A 121 -20.42 12.79 20.07
CA HIS A 121 -20.06 13.74 21.11
C HIS A 121 -21.18 13.68 22.16
N PRO A 122 -20.95 13.15 23.37
CA PRO A 122 -21.86 13.45 24.47
C PRO A 122 -21.78 14.96 24.73
N ARG A 123 -22.95 15.60 24.83
CA ARG A 123 -23.08 17.01 25.26
C ARG A 123 -22.56 17.20 26.66
#